data_AF-F5LSK4-F1
#
_entry.id   AF-F5LSK4-F1
#
_cell.length_a   1.000
_cell.length_b   1.000
_cell.length_c   1.000
_cell.angle_alpha   90.00
_cell.angle_beta   90.00
_cell.angle_gamma   90.00
#
_symmetry.space_group_name_H-M   'P 1'
#
loop_
_entity.id
_entity.type
_entity.pdbx_description
1 polymer ?
#
loop_
_entity_poly.entity_id
_entity_poly.type
_entity_poly.pdbx_seq_one_letter_code
_entity_poly.pdbx_strand_id
1 'polypeptide(L)'
;MEREKDTLVRHISRSHLELAKILHYKSEVAAHMAGLIGQIPDKNPAFADIETLMNQSVNVTRNVTSYLSSLADLEEALATNLGLAVKELESREEHE
;
A
#
# COMPACT_ATOMS: atom_id res chain seq x y z
N MET A 1 -17.75 28.88 -9.91
CA MET A 1 -18.92 28.01 -9.65
C MET A 1 -19.03 26.76 -10.52
N GLU A 2 -19.53 26.75 -11.78
CA GLU A 2 -19.83 25.46 -12.47
C GLU A 2 -18.58 24.63 -12.81
N ARG A 3 -17.54 25.26 -13.39
CA ARG A 3 -16.23 24.61 -13.67
C ARG A 3 -15.51 24.10 -12.42
N GLU A 4 -15.76 24.76 -11.30
CA GLU A 4 -15.14 24.49 -10.02
C GLU A 4 -15.74 23.22 -9.39
N LYS A 5 -17.07 23.11 -9.48
CA LYS A 5 -17.81 21.89 -9.15
C LYS A 5 -17.38 20.71 -10.01
N ASP A 6 -17.20 20.91 -11.31
CA ASP A 6 -16.70 19.87 -12.23
C ASP A 6 -15.28 19.42 -11.90
N THR A 7 -14.43 20.36 -11.49
CA THR A 7 -13.04 20.06 -11.11
C THR A 7 -12.98 19.26 -9.81
N LEU A 8 -13.83 19.62 -8.83
CA LEU A 8 -13.97 18.89 -7.57
C LEU A 8 -14.46 17.45 -7.81
N VAL A 9 -15.52 17.28 -8.63
CA VAL A 9 -16.06 15.96 -9.00
C VAL A 9 -15.01 15.12 -9.72
N ARG A 10 -14.22 15.71 -10.61
CA ARG A 10 -13.11 15.02 -11.30
C ARG A 10 -12.03 14.55 -10.33
N HIS A 11 -11.67 15.37 -9.34
CA HIS A 11 -10.69 15.00 -8.31
C HIS A 11 -11.19 13.87 -7.42
N ILE A 12 -12.44 13.96 -6.95
CA ILE A 12 -13.09 12.91 -6.15
C ILE A 12 -13.18 11.60 -6.93
N SER A 13 -13.58 11.66 -8.20
CA SER A 13 -13.65 10.48 -9.08
C SER A 13 -12.29 9.81 -9.25
N ARG A 14 -11.22 10.61 -9.40
CA ARG A 14 -9.85 10.10 -9.51
C ARG A 14 -9.36 9.49 -8.19
N SER A 15 -9.66 10.13 -7.07
CA SER A 15 -9.36 9.61 -5.73
C SER A 15 -10.07 8.28 -5.46
N HIS A 16 -11.35 8.15 -5.82
CA HIS A 16 -12.09 6.89 -5.72
C HIS A 16 -11.51 5.80 -6.63
N LEU A 17 -11.05 6.13 -7.82
CA LEU A 17 -10.41 5.18 -8.72
C LEU A 17 -9.11 4.63 -8.13
N GLU A 18 -8.27 5.50 -7.55
CA GLU A 18 -7.04 5.06 -6.88
C GLU A 18 -7.34 4.23 -5.62
N LEU A 19 -8.34 4.61 -4.82
CA LEU A 19 -8.83 3.80 -3.71
C LEU A 19 -9.32 2.41 -4.15
N ALA A 20 -10.06 2.33 -5.26
CA ALA A 20 -10.53 1.06 -5.81
C ALA A 20 -9.35 0.16 -6.23
N LYS A 21 -8.30 0.73 -6.85
CA LYS A 21 -7.08 -0.01 -7.18
C LYS A 21 -6.36 -0.51 -5.94
N ILE A 22 -6.20 0.32 -4.91
CA ILE A 22 -5.58 -0.08 -3.65
C ILE A 22 -6.37 -1.24 -3.01
N LEU A 23 -7.70 -1.16 -2.99
CA LEU A 23 -8.56 -2.21 -2.45
C LEU A 23 -8.42 -3.53 -3.23
N HIS A 24 -8.34 -3.43 -4.55
CA HIS A 24 -8.12 -4.58 -5.43
C HIS A 24 -6.77 -5.25 -5.15
N TYR A 25 -5.68 -4.48 -5.08
CA TYR A 25 -4.36 -5.02 -4.73
C TYR A 25 -4.34 -5.67 -3.34
N LYS A 26 -5.02 -5.07 -2.36
CA LYS A 26 -5.16 -5.70 -1.03
C LYS A 26 -5.88 -7.05 -1.11
N SER A 27 -6.90 -7.17 -1.94
CA SER A 27 -7.60 -8.45 -2.18
C SER A 27 -6.67 -9.49 -2.81
N GLU A 28 -5.86 -9.11 -3.81
CA GLU A 28 -4.90 -10.01 -4.44
C GLU A 28 -3.83 -10.48 -3.45
N VAL A 29 -3.28 -9.58 -2.64
CA VAL A 29 -2.33 -9.92 -1.58
C VAL A 29 -2.95 -10.89 -0.57
N ALA A 30 -4.19 -10.64 -0.14
CA ALA A 30 -4.90 -11.53 0.79
C ALA A 30 -5.09 -12.94 0.20
N ALA A 31 -5.51 -13.04 -1.07
CA ALA A 31 -5.66 -14.31 -1.77
C ALA A 31 -4.32 -15.05 -1.92
N HIS A 32 -3.26 -14.32 -2.26
CA HIS A 32 -1.91 -14.88 -2.37
C HIS A 32 -1.41 -15.42 -1.03
N MET A 33 -1.56 -14.64 0.05
CA MET A 33 -1.19 -15.06 1.41
C MET A 33 -1.97 -16.28 1.88
N ALA A 34 -3.28 -16.37 1.57
CA ALA A 34 -4.07 -17.56 1.85
C ALA A 34 -3.55 -18.81 1.10
N GLY A 35 -3.14 -18.63 -0.16
CA GLY A 35 -2.50 -19.67 -0.96
C GLY A 35 -1.16 -20.15 -0.37
N LEU A 36 -0.35 -19.22 0.14
CA LEU A 36 0.92 -19.54 0.82
C LEU A 36 0.70 -20.33 2.12
N ILE A 37 -0.28 -19.93 2.94
CA ILE A 37 -0.63 -20.64 4.18
C ILE A 37 -1.03 -22.09 3.88
N GLY A 38 -1.83 -22.32 2.83
CA GLY A 38 -2.22 -23.67 2.41
C GLY A 38 -1.08 -24.55 1.89
N GLN A 39 0.08 -23.97 1.57
CA GLN A 39 1.28 -24.70 1.15
C GLN A 39 2.22 -25.05 2.32
N ILE A 40 1.96 -24.53 3.52
CA ILE A 40 2.72 -24.87 4.72
C ILE A 40 2.27 -26.26 5.21
N PRO A 41 3.17 -27.25 5.35
CA PRO A 41 2.78 -28.60 5.76
C PRO A 41 2.20 -28.63 7.18
N ASP A 42 0.99 -29.19 7.35
CA ASP A 42 0.33 -29.35 8.65
C ASP A 42 1.10 -30.24 9.63
N LYS A 43 1.89 -31.20 9.11
CA LYS A 43 2.72 -32.12 9.91
C LYS A 43 4.02 -32.46 9.19
N ASN A 44 5.08 -32.53 9.99
CA ASN A 44 6.45 -32.85 9.58
C ASN A 44 6.94 -31.96 8.42
N PRO A 45 7.06 -30.63 8.64
CA PRO A 45 7.75 -29.79 7.68
C PRO A 45 9.13 -30.39 7.50
N ALA A 46 9.40 -30.91 6.31
CA ALA A 46 10.77 -31.16 5.88
C ALA A 46 11.42 -29.79 5.69
N PHE A 47 11.61 -29.06 6.80
CA PHE A 47 12.62 -28.05 6.86
C PHE A 47 13.88 -28.81 6.46
N ALA A 48 14.42 -28.47 5.30
CA ALA A 48 15.76 -28.90 4.93
C ALA A 48 16.74 -28.56 6.08
N ASP A 49 17.98 -29.06 5.98
CA ASP A 49 19.02 -28.83 6.99
C ASP A 49 18.96 -27.44 7.63
N ILE A 50 19.29 -27.33 8.92
CA ILE A 50 19.19 -26.11 9.74
C ILE A 50 19.68 -24.84 9.01
N GLU A 51 20.72 -24.98 8.18
CA GLU A 51 21.24 -23.93 7.31
C GLU A 51 20.20 -23.36 6.33
N THR A 52 19.38 -24.20 5.71
CA THR A 52 18.29 -23.78 4.81
C THR A 52 17.21 -23.01 5.56
N LEU A 53 16.82 -23.46 6.75
CA LEU A 53 15.85 -22.75 7.59
C LEU A 53 16.37 -21.38 8.00
N MET A 54 17.66 -21.31 8.36
CA MET A 54 18.33 -20.06 8.72
C MET A 54 18.39 -19.08 7.53
N ASN A 55 18.74 -19.57 6.35
CA ASN A 55 18.74 -18.79 5.10
C ASN A 55 17.34 -18.27 4.73
N GLN A 56 16.31 -19.12 4.84
CA GLN A 56 14.93 -18.72 4.61
C GLN A 56 14.46 -17.66 5.60
N SER A 57 14.80 -17.81 6.88
CA SER A 57 14.46 -16.84 7.94
C SER A 57 15.10 -15.47 7.70
N VAL A 58 16.36 -15.44 7.25
CA VAL A 58 17.06 -14.22 6.85
C VAL A 58 16.38 -13.57 5.64
N ASN A 59 15.98 -14.35 4.64
CA ASN A 59 15.27 -13.85 3.46
C ASN A 59 13.90 -13.26 3.83
N VAL A 60 13.12 -13.93 4.68
CA VAL A 60 11.84 -13.40 5.16
C VAL A 60 12.05 -12.08 5.90
N THR A 61 13.02 -12.03 6.81
CA THR A 61 13.36 -10.80 7.54
C THR A 61 13.72 -9.67 6.59
N ARG A 62 14.57 -9.94 5.59
CA ARG A 62 14.95 -8.97 4.56
C ARG A 62 13.73 -8.46 3.80
N ASN A 63 12.86 -9.37 3.35
CA ASN A 63 11.67 -9.01 2.58
C ASN A 63 10.71 -8.14 3.39
N VAL A 64 10.50 -8.47 4.67
CA VAL A 64 9.67 -7.66 5.58
C VAL A 64 10.28 -6.27 5.77
N THR A 65 11.58 -6.18 6.03
CA THR A 65 12.27 -4.88 6.17
C THR A 65 12.18 -4.05 4.90
N SER A 66 12.41 -4.66 3.73
CA SER A 66 12.27 -3.96 2.45
C SER A 66 10.85 -3.46 2.19
N TYR A 67 9.83 -4.27 2.49
CA TYR A 67 8.44 -3.86 2.36
C TYR A 67 8.10 -2.68 3.26
N LEU A 68 8.52 -2.72 4.54
CA LEU A 68 8.30 -1.62 5.47
C LEU A 68 9.01 -0.33 5.02
N SER A 69 10.20 -0.45 4.44
CA SER A 69 10.92 0.70 3.87
C SER A 69 10.13 1.32 2.70
N SER A 70 9.68 0.50 1.75
CA SER A 70 8.89 1.00 0.61
C SER A 70 7.53 1.57 1.03
N LEU A 71 6.94 1.06 2.11
CA LEU A 71 5.72 1.64 2.68
C LEU A 71 5.99 3.03 3.28
N ALA A 72 7.11 3.21 3.99
CA ALA A 72 7.50 4.52 4.51
C ALA A 72 7.72 5.54 3.38
N ASP A 73 8.40 5.15 2.29
CA ASP A 73 8.59 5.99 1.11
C ASP A 73 7.25 6.42 0.48
N LEU A 74 6.28 5.50 0.42
CA LEU A 74 4.94 5.78 -0.06
C LEU A 74 4.19 6.77 0.86
N GLU A 75 4.28 6.57 2.17
CA GLU A 75 3.65 7.45 3.17
C GLU A 75 4.24 8.87 3.11
N GLU A 76 5.54 9.02 2.90
CA GLU A 76 6.18 10.33 2.70
C GLU A 76 5.70 11.02 1.41
N ALA A 77 5.59 10.27 0.31
CA ALA A 77 5.05 10.78 -0.94
C ALA A 77 3.59 11.23 -0.79
N LEU A 78 2.76 10.46 -0.08
CA LEU A 78 1.38 10.82 0.21
C LEU A 78 1.28 12.07 1.08
N ALA A 79 2.06 12.15 2.18
CA ALA A 79 2.09 13.31 3.06
C ALA A 79 2.47 14.59 2.30
N THR A 80 3.47 14.52 1.43
CA THR A 80 3.88 15.64 0.58
C THR A 80 2.75 16.09 -0.34
N ASN A 81 2.16 15.16 -1.10
CA ASN A 81 1.14 15.52 -2.10
C ASN A 81 -0.17 15.98 -1.46
N LEU A 82 -0.61 15.32 -0.38
CA LEU A 82 -1.80 15.73 0.37
C LEU A 82 -1.59 17.05 1.09
N GLY A 83 -0.41 17.29 1.65
CA GLY A 83 -0.07 18.57 2.28
C GLY A 83 -0.14 19.74 1.30
N LEU A 84 0.31 19.55 0.06
CA LEU A 84 0.17 20.55 -1.00
C LEU A 84 -1.30 20.78 -1.38
N ALA A 85 -2.09 19.71 -1.49
CA ALA A 85 -3.52 19.80 -1.81
C ALA A 85 -4.31 20.54 -0.71
N VAL A 86 -4.02 20.27 0.57
CA VAL A 86 -4.66 20.95 1.70
C VAL A 86 -4.30 22.45 1.72
N LYS A 87 -3.01 22.80 1.55
CA LYS A 87 -2.59 24.20 1.47
C LYS A 87 -3.26 24.97 0.33
N GLU A 88 -3.43 24.33 -0.82
CA GLU A 88 -4.12 24.94 -1.96
C GLU A 88 -5.62 25.17 -1.67
N LEU A 89 -6.26 24.29 -0.90
CA LEU A 89 -7.65 24.48 -0.47
C LEU A 89 -7.77 25.63 0.53
N GLU A 90 -6.89 25.71 1.53
CA GLU A 90 -6.86 26.81 2.51
C GLU A 90 -6.58 28.17 1.84
N SER A 91 -5.62 28.23 0.92
CA SER A 91 -5.31 29.41 0.09
C SER A 91 -6.54 29.96 -0.67
N ARG A 92 -7.40 29.06 -1.15
CA ARG A 92 -8.62 29.45 -1.89
C ARG A 92 -9.71 29.97 -0.97
N GLU A 93 -9.77 29.54 0.28
CA GLU A 93 -10.71 30.06 1.29
C GLU A 93 -10.29 31.43 1.83
N GLU A 94 -9.00 31.76 1.88
CA GLU A 94 -8.50 33.10 2.30
C GLU A 94 -8.61 34.19 1.22
N HIS A 95 -8.85 33.80 -0.03
CA HIS A 95 -8.96 34.69 -1.19
C HIS A 95 -10.41 34.90 -1.71
N GLU A 96 -11.41 34.35 -1.02
CA GLU A 96 -12.84 34.70 -1.14
C GLU A 96 -13.27 35.70 -0.05
#